data_AF-A0A958F3R7-F1
#
_entry.id   AF-A0A958F3R7-F1
#
_cell.length_a   1.000
_cell.length_b   1.000
_cell.length_c   1.000
_cell.angle_alpha   90.00
_cell.angle_beta   90.00
_cell.angle_gamma   90.00
#
_symmetry.space_group_name_H-M   'P 1'
#
loop_
_entity.id
_entity.type
_entity.pdbx_description
1 polymer ?
#
loop_
_entity_poly.entity_id
_entity_poly.type
_entity_poly.pdbx_seq_one_letter_code
_entity_poly.pdbx_strand_id
1 'polypeptide(L)'
;MNTGNFTSQVEASFLFVFVISLVLLIGITVAMIYFIIRYHHTKNDKPKDIHGHLGLEVAWTVIPTILVMGMFYYGLVGYEKMDEIPEDAMKVEVTGRMWEWKFTY
;
A
#
# COMPACT_ATOMS: atom_id res chain seq x y z
N MET A 1 -16.18 -24.39 -10.36
CA MET A 1 -16.07 -23.68 -9.07
C MET A 1 -15.39 -22.36 -9.36
N ASN A 2 -16.13 -21.26 -9.34
CA ASN A 2 -15.60 -19.92 -9.63
C ASN A 2 -14.92 -19.36 -8.37
N THR A 3 -13.78 -19.91 -7.98
CA THR A 3 -12.89 -19.31 -6.97
C THR A 3 -12.20 -18.04 -7.48
N GLY A 4 -12.40 -17.67 -8.75
CA GLY A 4 -11.66 -16.61 -9.43
C GLY A 4 -12.01 -15.18 -9.01
N ASN A 5 -13.25 -14.85 -8.64
CA ASN A 5 -13.66 -13.44 -8.51
C ASN A 5 -13.22 -12.78 -7.20
N PHE A 6 -13.24 -13.49 -6.07
CA PHE A 6 -12.77 -12.98 -4.78
C PHE A 6 -11.24 -12.99 -4.70
N THR A 7 -10.63 -14.11 -5.05
CA THR A 7 -9.17 -14.27 -5.06
C THR A 7 -8.52 -13.24 -5.99
N SER A 8 -9.07 -13.01 -7.18
CA SER A 8 -8.54 -11.99 -8.10
C SER A 8 -8.69 -10.55 -7.58
N GLN A 9 -9.73 -10.23 -6.82
CA GLN A 9 -9.88 -8.89 -6.23
C GLN A 9 -8.86 -8.63 -5.12
N VAL A 10 -8.62 -9.63 -4.26
CA VAL A 10 -7.59 -9.56 -3.22
C VAL A 10 -6.19 -9.48 -3.86
N GLU A 11 -5.92 -10.34 -4.85
CA GLU A 11 -4.67 -10.33 -5.60
C GLU A 11 -4.44 -8.99 -6.32
N ALA A 12 -5.46 -8.43 -6.97
CA ALA A 12 -5.36 -7.13 -7.64
C ALA A 12 -5.08 -5.99 -6.65
N SER A 13 -5.75 -6.00 -5.48
CA SER A 13 -5.53 -5.00 -4.42
C SER A 13 -4.12 -5.09 -3.86
N PHE A 14 -3.63 -6.32 -3.61
CA PHE A 14 -2.26 -6.58 -3.17
C PHE A 14 -1.24 -6.13 -4.20
N LEU A 15 -1.42 -6.48 -5.48
CA LEU A 15 -0.50 -6.15 -6.55
C LEU A 15 -0.46 -4.62 -6.79
N PHE A 16 -1.60 -3.95 -6.68
CA PHE A 16 -1.68 -2.49 -6.75
C PHE A 16 -0.84 -1.81 -5.66
N VAL A 17 -1.04 -2.20 -4.40
CA VAL A 17 -0.26 -1.69 -3.26
C VAL A 17 1.23 -2.00 -3.43
N PHE A 18 1.56 -3.22 -3.86
CA PHE A 18 2.93 -3.67 -4.06
C PHE A 18 3.66 -2.85 -5.14
N VAL A 19 3.02 -2.63 -6.30
CA VAL A 19 3.60 -1.84 -7.39
C VAL A 19 3.82 -0.39 -6.97
N ILE A 20 2.86 0.24 -6.29
CA ILE A 20 3.02 1.61 -5.80
C ILE A 20 4.18 1.71 -4.80
N SER A 21 4.26 0.77 -3.86
CA SER A 21 5.34 0.71 -2.87
C SER A 21 6.70 0.56 -3.56
N LEU A 22 6.81 -0.32 -4.55
CA LEU A 22 8.03 -0.53 -5.33
C LEU A 22 8.44 0.73 -6.10
N VAL A 23 7.49 1.42 -6.74
CA VAL A 23 7.74 2.66 -7.48
C VAL A 23 8.21 3.76 -6.54
N LEU A 24 7.59 3.92 -5.36
CA LEU A 24 8.03 4.89 -4.36
C LEU A 24 9.44 4.58 -3.85
N LEU A 25 9.73 3.31 -3.55
CA LEU A 25 11.05 2.88 -3.10
C LEU A 25 12.14 3.21 -4.13
N ILE A 26 11.90 2.87 -5.40
CA ILE A 26 12.83 3.18 -6.49
C ILE A 26 12.96 4.69 -6.65
N GLY A 27 11.84 5.43 -6.64
CA GLY A 27 11.84 6.89 -6.79
C GLY A 27 12.66 7.59 -5.71
N ILE A 28 12.48 7.22 -4.45
CA ILE A 28 13.25 7.76 -3.32
C ILE A 28 14.74 7.38 -3.44
N THR A 29 15.03 6.12 -3.78
CA THR A 29 16.40 5.64 -3.92
C THR A 29 17.15 6.36 -5.04
N VAL A 30 16.50 6.55 -6.20
CA VAL A 30 17.07 7.29 -7.33
C VAL A 30 17.26 8.77 -6.99
N ALA A 31 16.29 9.40 -6.33
CA ALA A 31 16.42 10.79 -5.89
C ALA A 31 17.60 10.95 -4.92
N MET A 32 17.75 10.03 -3.97
CA MET A 32 18.88 10.00 -3.03
C MET A 32 20.22 9.85 -3.77
N ILE A 33 20.33 8.88 -4.69
CA ILE A 33 21.55 8.67 -5.50
C ILE A 33 21.85 9.91 -6.35
N TYR A 34 20.83 10.53 -6.95
CA TYR A 34 20.97 11.77 -7.70
C TYR A 34 21.53 12.90 -6.83
N PHE A 35 21.00 13.10 -5.62
CA PHE A 35 21.51 14.10 -4.69
C PHE A 35 22.97 13.82 -4.30
N ILE A 36 23.32 12.56 -4.03
CA ILE A 36 24.70 12.15 -3.72
C ILE A 36 25.65 12.50 -4.87
N ILE A 37 25.30 12.15 -6.11
CA ILE A 37 26.16 12.41 -7.28
C ILE A 37 26.22 13.91 -7.61
N ARG A 38 25.09 14.62 -7.53
CA ARG A 38 24.96 16.03 -7.94
C ARG A 38 25.59 17.01 -6.95
N TYR A 39 25.53 16.69 -5.65
CA TYR A 39 26.05 17.51 -4.55
C TYR A 39 27.34 16.92 -3.93
N HIS A 40 28.01 16.00 -4.64
CA HIS A 40 29.29 15.45 -4.20
C HIS A 40 30.33 16.55 -3.95
N HIS A 41 31.04 16.44 -2.83
CA HIS A 41 31.94 17.44 -2.23
C HIS A 41 32.96 18.04 -3.22
N THR A 42 33.41 17.26 -4.21
CA THR A 42 34.37 17.72 -5.23
C THR A 42 33.84 18.82 -6.16
N LYS A 43 32.52 19.07 -6.24
CA LYS A 43 31.93 20.08 -7.14
C LYS A 43 31.32 21.32 -6.45
N ASN A 44 31.19 21.34 -5.12
CA ASN A 44 30.60 22.47 -4.38
C ASN A 44 31.43 22.78 -3.12
N ASP A 45 32.29 23.79 -3.22
CA ASP A 45 33.30 24.15 -2.20
C ASP A 45 32.74 24.98 -1.02
N LYS A 46 31.47 25.39 -1.11
CA LYS A 46 30.76 26.12 -0.04
C LYS A 46 29.33 25.57 0.12
N PRO A 47 28.96 24.97 1.26
CA PRO A 47 27.57 24.57 1.51
C PRO A 47 26.71 25.83 1.51
N LYS A 48 25.65 25.85 0.70
CA LYS A 48 24.61 26.88 0.82
C LYS A 48 23.80 26.56 2.08
N ASP A 49 23.81 27.47 3.05
CA ASP A 49 22.90 27.43 4.19
C ASP A 49 21.48 27.76 3.73
N ILE A 50 20.70 26.72 3.44
CA ILE A 50 19.28 26.83 3.13
C ILE A 50 18.54 26.28 4.34
N HIS A 51 18.01 27.16 5.20
CA HIS A 51 17.41 26.76 6.48
C HIS A 51 15.99 26.19 6.36
N GLY A 52 15.35 26.28 5.21
CA GLY A 52 14.06 25.67 4.98
C GLY A 52 13.43 26.11 3.66
N HIS A 53 12.82 25.17 2.96
CA HIS A 53 11.94 25.47 1.84
C HIS A 53 10.55 24.98 2.20
N LEU A 54 9.74 25.88 2.76
CA LEU A 54 8.38 25.58 3.21
C LEU A 54 7.52 24.97 2.09
N GLY A 55 7.72 25.38 0.84
CA GLY A 55 7.05 24.77 -0.32
C GLY A 55 7.48 23.32 -0.59
N LEU A 56 8.75 22.97 -0.35
CA LEU A 56 9.25 21.61 -0.51
C LEU A 56 8.79 20.72 0.64
N GLU A 57 8.76 21.28 1.85
CA GLU A 57 8.23 20.63 3.06
C GLU A 57 6.76 20.27 2.93
N VAL A 58 5.94 21.19 2.42
CA VAL A 58 4.52 20.94 2.17
C VAL A 58 4.35 19.93 1.02
N ALA A 59 5.12 20.04 -0.06
CA ALA A 59 5.01 19.10 -1.17
C ALA A 59 5.33 17.66 -0.74
N TRP A 60 6.42 17.45 0.02
CA TRP A 60 6.80 16.10 0.45
C TRP A 60 5.90 15.52 1.55
N THR A 61 5.10 16.33 2.25
CA THR A 61 4.17 15.83 3.27
C THR A 61 2.81 15.55 2.65
N VAL A 62 2.30 16.46 1.82
CA VAL A 62 0.98 16.35 1.20
C VAL A 62 0.91 15.22 0.18
N ILE A 63 1.95 15.04 -0.64
CA ILE A 63 1.96 13.98 -1.68
C ILE A 63 1.83 12.58 -1.05
N PRO A 64 2.66 12.17 -0.06
CA PRO A 64 2.49 10.89 0.61
C PRO A 64 1.16 10.76 1.35
N THR A 65 0.68 11.82 2.01
CA THR A 65 -0.61 11.77 2.73
C THR A 65 -1.77 11.49 1.79
N ILE A 66 -1.85 12.15 0.62
CA ILE A 66 -2.89 11.90 -0.38
C ILE A 66 -2.78 10.47 -0.93
N LEU A 67 -1.56 10.00 -1.18
CA LEU A 67 -1.33 8.66 -1.69
C LEU A 67 -1.84 7.58 -0.71
N VAL A 68 -1.53 7.73 0.57
CA VAL A 68 -2.01 6.82 1.63
C VAL A 68 -3.52 6.90 1.78
N MET A 69 -4.12 8.09 1.72
CA MET A 69 -5.59 8.22 1.74
C MET A 69 -6.26 7.51 0.56
N GLY A 70 -5.67 7.60 -0.64
CA GLY A 70 -6.15 6.87 -1.81
C GLY A 70 -6.09 5.35 -1.61
N MET A 71 -4.97 4.84 -1.07
CA MET A 71 -4.83 3.42 -0.76
C MET A 71 -5.84 2.94 0.28
N PHE A 72 -6.09 3.76 1.30
CA PHE A 72 -7.09 3.47 2.33
C PHE A 72 -8.50 3.35 1.75
N TYR A 73 -8.88 4.27 0.86
CA TYR A 73 -10.19 4.22 0.19
C TYR A 73 -10.37 2.94 -0.64
N TYR A 74 -9.37 2.57 -1.45
CA TYR A 74 -9.41 1.31 -2.20
C TYR A 74 -9.50 0.08 -1.28
N GLY A 75 -8.78 0.08 -0.16
CA GLY A 75 -8.86 -0.99 0.84
C GLY A 75 -10.25 -1.10 1.48
N LEU A 76 -10.88 0.04 1.79
CA LEU A 76 -12.21 0.08 2.41
C LEU A 76 -13.29 -0.44 1.46
N VAL A 77 -13.28 -0.04 0.18
CA VAL A 77 -14.21 -0.57 -0.83
C VAL A 77 -14.00 -2.07 -1.06
N GLY A 78 -12.76 -2.56 -1.00
CA GLY A 78 -12.47 -3.99 -1.05
C GLY A 78 -13.03 -4.75 0.16
N TYR A 79 -12.93 -4.14 1.35
CA TYR A 79 -13.44 -4.72 2.60
C TYR A 79 -14.97 -4.81 2.62
N GLU A 80 -15.69 -3.76 2.21
CA GLU A 80 -17.16 -3.77 2.17
C GLU A 80 -17.70 -4.91 1.28
N LYS A 81 -17.04 -5.17 0.15
CA LYS A 81 -17.38 -6.30 -0.74
C LYS A 81 -17.07 -7.68 -0.15
N MET A 82 -16.17 -7.76 0.83
CA MET A 82 -15.86 -9.01 1.54
C MET A 82 -16.81 -9.27 2.70
N ASP A 83 -17.37 -8.22 3.29
CA ASP A 83 -18.31 -8.31 4.42
C ASP A 83 -19.74 -8.68 3.97
N GLU A 84 -20.08 -8.44 2.70
CA GLU A 84 -21.40 -8.76 2.14
C GLU A 84 -21.58 -10.28 1.98
N ILE A 85 -22.39 -10.88 2.87
CA ILE A 85 -22.74 -12.31 2.83
C ILE A 85 -23.90 -12.52 1.84
N PRO A 86 -23.76 -13.36 0.79
CA PRO A 86 -24.84 -13.65 -0.14
C PRO A 86 -26.05 -14.30 0.55
N GLU A 87 -27.27 -13.96 0.15
CA GLU A 87 -28.49 -14.56 0.75
C GLU A 87 -28.65 -16.06 0.47
N ASP A 88 -28.03 -16.57 -0.61
CA ASP A 88 -27.98 -18.00 -0.97
C ASP A 88 -26.73 -18.72 -0.40
N ALA A 89 -26.13 -18.17 0.65
CA ALA A 89 -24.96 -18.76 1.27
C ALA A 89 -25.32 -20.03 2.06
N MET A 90 -24.58 -21.12 1.80
CA MET A 90 -24.66 -22.34 2.61
C MET A 90 -24.22 -22.03 4.04
N LYS A 91 -25.13 -22.28 5.00
CA LYS A 91 -24.82 -22.12 6.43
C LYS A 91 -24.03 -23.35 6.88
N VAL A 92 -22.78 -23.14 7.28
CA VAL A 92 -21.93 -24.19 7.84
C VAL A 92 -21.55 -23.80 9.26
N GLU A 93 -21.99 -24.58 10.24
CA GLU A 93 -21.58 -24.39 11.63
C GLU A 93 -20.29 -25.16 11.89
N VAL A 94 -19.24 -24.41 12.27
CA VAL A 94 -17.90 -24.97 12.52
C VAL A 94 -17.64 -24.98 14.03
N THR A 95 -17.54 -26.17 14.62
CA THR A 95 -17.10 -26.35 16.01
C THR A 95 -15.62 -26.68 16.06
N GLY A 96 -14.82 -25.81 16.67
CA GLY A 96 -13.39 -26.05 16.92
C GLY A 96 -13.17 -26.89 18.17
N ARG A 97 -12.39 -27.98 18.04
CA ARG A 97 -11.92 -28.87 19.12
C ARG A 97 -10.39 -28.93 19.08
N MET A 98 -9.74 -29.44 20.13
CA MET A 98 -8.28 -29.52 20.18
C MET A 98 -7.76 -30.40 19.03
N TRP A 99 -7.14 -29.76 18.03
CA TRP A 99 -6.61 -30.36 16.80
C TRP A 99 -7.67 -31.02 15.89
N GLU A 100 -8.95 -30.65 16.05
CA GLU A 100 -10.05 -31.18 15.24
C GLU A 100 -11.06 -30.06 14.92
N TRP A 101 -11.61 -30.09 13.71
CA TRP A 101 -12.70 -29.20 13.29
C TRP A 101 -13.90 -30.05 12.91
N LYS A 102 -15.06 -29.79 13.52
CA LYS A 102 -16.33 -30.44 13.17
C LYS A 102 -17.20 -29.48 12.37
N PHE A 103 -17.66 -29.94 11.21
CA PHE A 103 -18.53 -29.18 10.31
C PHE A 103 -19.95 -29.75 10.38
N THR A 104 -20.93 -28.88 10.61
CA THR A 104 -22.37 -29.20 10.58
C THR A 104 -23.01 -28.35 9.48
N TYR A 105 -23.85 -28.96 8.64
CA TYR A 105 -24.47 -28.36 7.46
C TYR A 105 -25.98 -28.18 7.67
#